data_AF-A0A2J6Q9T2-F1
#
_entry.id   AF-A0A2J6Q9T2-F1
#
_cell.length_a   1.000
_cell.length_b   1.000
_cell.length_c   1.000
_cell.angle_alpha   90.00
_cell.angle_beta   90.00
_cell.angle_gamma   90.00
#
_symmetry.space_group_name_H-M   'P 1'
#
loop_
_entity.id
_entity.type
_entity.pdbx_description
1 polymer ?
#
loop_
_entity_poly.entity_id
_entity_poly.type
_entity_poly.pdbx_seq_one_letter_code
_entity_poly.pdbx_strand_id
1 'polypeptide(L)'
;MTIAEEFATRNFSIYGQWTGVICIFLCFALGISHLFHFSILILFGALCLASSFIIIFIEIPLLLRICPTSSKFDTFMRRFATNWMRAGIYAVMGIIQWLSIIADPTSLIAAAIMLTLAAVFYALAAVKGQGFVGSKTLGGQGVAQMII
;
A
#
# COMPACT_ATOMS: atom_id res chain seq x y z
N MET A 1 5.20 -6.83 -21.70
CA MET A 1 4.68 -5.46 -21.61
C MET A 1 5.67 -4.66 -20.78
N THR A 2 6.17 -3.56 -21.33
CA THR A 2 7.13 -2.68 -20.66
C THR A 2 6.42 -1.75 -19.67
N ILE A 3 7.13 -1.16 -18.70
CA ILE A 3 6.56 -0.22 -17.71
C ILE A 3 5.80 0.92 -18.39
N ALA A 4 6.28 1.38 -19.55
CA ALA A 4 5.63 2.42 -20.34
C ALA A 4 4.23 2.01 -20.87
N GLU A 5 4.03 0.74 -21.21
CA GLU A 5 2.74 0.21 -21.69
C GLU A 5 1.73 0.03 -20.54
N GLU A 6 2.20 -0.20 -19.31
CA GLU A 6 1.34 -0.27 -18.11
C GLU A 6 0.83 1.11 -17.68
N PHE A 7 1.63 2.16 -17.85
CA PHE A 7 1.17 3.54 -17.65
C PHE A 7 0.25 4.02 -18.78
N ALA A 8 0.34 3.42 -19.98
CA ALA A 8 -0.53 3.75 -21.11
C ALA A 8 -1.94 3.13 -21.01
N THR A 9 -2.14 2.09 -20.17
CA THR A 9 -3.41 1.37 -20.08
C THR A 9 -4.51 2.11 -19.31
N ARG A 10 -4.21 3.30 -18.73
CA ARG A 10 -5.15 4.15 -17.98
C ARG A 10 -5.94 3.42 -16.88
N ASN A 11 -5.37 2.36 -16.32
CA ASN A 11 -6.00 1.57 -15.27
C ASN A 11 -5.63 2.17 -13.90
N PHE A 12 -6.63 2.60 -13.13
CA PHE A 12 -6.42 3.23 -11.83
C PHE A 12 -5.85 2.25 -10.79
N SER A 13 -6.06 0.95 -10.99
CA SER A 13 -5.44 -0.10 -10.17
C SER A 13 -3.90 -0.13 -10.32
N ILE A 14 -3.38 0.14 -11.53
CA ILE A 14 -1.93 0.14 -11.78
C ILE A 14 -1.30 1.38 -11.16
N TYR A 15 -1.93 2.55 -11.33
CA TYR A 15 -1.47 3.78 -10.65
C TYR A 15 -1.53 3.64 -9.13
N GLY A 16 -2.57 2.98 -8.59
CA GLY A 16 -2.68 2.64 -7.17
C GLY A 16 -1.51 1.78 -6.69
N GLN A 17 -1.17 0.72 -7.43
CA GLN A 17 -0.06 -0.17 -7.08
C GLN A 17 1.30 0.54 -7.11
N TRP A 18 1.60 1.32 -8.16
CA TRP A 18 2.85 2.07 -8.22
C TRP A 18 2.96 3.13 -7.13
N THR A 19 1.85 3.83 -6.82
CA THR A 19 1.79 4.75 -5.68
C THR A 19 2.00 4.00 -4.36
N GLY A 20 1.42 2.80 -4.24
CA GLY A 20 1.63 1.90 -3.12
C GLY A 20 3.10 1.52 -2.94
N VAL A 21 3.82 1.22 -4.02
CA VAL A 21 5.27 0.94 -3.99
C VAL A 21 6.06 2.16 -3.50
N ILE A 22 5.73 3.36 -3.97
CA ILE A 22 6.35 4.60 -3.47
C ILE A 22 6.07 4.77 -1.98
N CYS A 23 4.86 4.46 -1.52
CA CYS A 23 4.50 4.52 -0.10
C CYS A 23 5.36 3.58 0.76
N ILE A 24 5.79 2.41 0.24
CA ILE A 24 6.68 1.50 0.97
C ILE A 24 7.98 2.22 1.34
N PHE A 25 8.67 2.75 0.34
CA PHE A 25 9.96 3.42 0.55
C PHE A 25 9.81 4.65 1.43
N LEU A 26 8.76 5.44 1.20
CA LEU A 26 8.52 6.66 1.95
C LEU A 26 8.18 6.36 3.43
N CYS A 27 7.27 5.43 3.69
CA CYS A 27 6.88 5.05 5.06
C CYS A 27 8.03 4.37 5.81
N PHE A 28 8.86 3.60 5.11
CA PHE A 28 10.04 2.96 5.70
C PHE A 28 11.09 4.00 6.10
N ALA A 29 11.46 4.90 5.18
CA ALA A 29 12.47 5.93 5.44
C ALA A 29 12.02 6.93 6.51
N LEU A 30 10.77 7.42 6.43
CA LEU A 30 10.21 8.35 7.41
C LEU A 30 9.92 7.69 8.76
N GLY A 31 9.53 6.42 8.75
CA GLY A 31 9.35 5.63 9.97
C GLY A 31 10.65 5.52 10.76
N ILE A 32 11.74 5.11 10.11
CA ILE A 32 13.06 4.99 10.75
C ILE A 32 13.56 6.35 11.26
N SER A 33 13.41 7.42 10.47
CA SER A 33 13.89 8.75 10.89
C SER A 33 13.20 9.27 12.16
N HIS A 34 11.95 8.88 12.40
CA HIS A 34 11.20 9.28 13.59
C HIS A 34 11.40 8.37 14.80
N LEU A 35 12.04 7.20 14.65
CA LEU A 35 12.36 6.34 15.79
C LEU A 35 13.37 6.97 16.76
N PHE A 36 14.12 7.98 16.30
CA PHE A 36 15.12 8.69 17.11
C PHE A 36 14.56 9.95 17.81
N HIS A 37 13.26 10.24 17.69
CA HIS A 37 12.63 11.39 18.37
C HIS A 37 12.05 10.97 19.74
N PHE A 38 12.41 11.68 20.81
CA PHE A 38 11.92 11.44 22.18
C PHE A 38 10.55 12.08 22.46
N SER A 39 9.56 11.85 21.59
CA SER A 39 8.19 12.37 21.72
C SER A 39 7.17 11.32 21.29
N ILE A 40 5.87 11.62 21.39
CA ILE A 40 4.78 10.77 20.89
C ILE A 40 4.90 10.45 19.39
N LEU A 41 5.68 11.25 18.67
CA LEU A 41 6.11 11.01 17.28
C LEU A 41 6.80 9.65 17.08
N ILE A 42 7.44 9.08 18.11
CA ILE A 42 8.04 7.74 18.02
C ILE A 42 6.98 6.67 17.75
N LEU A 43 5.78 6.82 18.33
CA LEU A 43 4.66 5.90 18.11
C LEU A 43 4.14 6.02 16.68
N PHE A 44 3.98 7.25 16.19
CA PHE A 44 3.57 7.50 14.80
C PHE A 44 4.61 7.01 13.79
N GLY A 45 5.90 7.18 14.09
CA GLY A 45 7.02 6.63 13.30
C GLY A 45 7.02 5.11 13.28
N ALA A 46 6.81 4.46 14.43
CA ALA A 46 6.69 3.00 14.52
C ALA A 46 5.46 2.47 13.75
N LEU A 47 4.32 3.16 13.82
CA LEU A 47 3.12 2.83 13.04
C LEU A 47 3.34 3.05 11.54
N CYS A 48 4.06 4.10 11.14
CA CYS A 48 4.45 4.37 9.75
C CYS A 48 5.35 3.24 9.22
N LEU A 49 6.33 2.83 10.02
CA LEU A 49 7.23 1.72 9.70
C LEU A 49 6.45 0.39 9.59
N ALA A 50 5.56 0.10 10.53
CA ALA A 50 4.68 -1.08 10.47
C ALA A 50 3.80 -1.08 9.22
N SER A 51 3.28 0.10 8.84
CA SER A 51 2.47 0.28 7.63
C SER A 51 3.26 -0.07 6.36
N SER A 52 4.57 0.23 6.30
CA SER A 52 5.42 -0.14 5.16
C SER A 52 5.46 -1.66 4.92
N PHE A 53 5.55 -2.45 6.00
CA PHE A 53 5.54 -3.91 5.90
C PHE A 53 4.17 -4.44 5.45
N ILE A 54 3.08 -3.88 5.97
CA ILE A 54 1.73 -4.24 5.54
C ILE A 54 1.55 -3.95 4.05
N ILE A 55 1.99 -2.78 3.59
CA ILE A 55 1.88 -2.37 2.18
C ILE A 55 2.69 -3.30 1.27
N ILE A 56 3.89 -3.72 1.69
CA ILE A 56 4.71 -4.69 0.95
C ILE A 56 3.90 -5.96 0.63
N PHE A 57 3.19 -6.53 1.60
CA PHE A 57 2.39 -7.74 1.39
C PHE A 57 1.15 -7.49 0.52
N ILE A 58 0.53 -6.32 0.65
CA ILE A 58 -0.64 -5.95 -0.16
C ILE A 58 -0.21 -5.76 -1.63
N GLU A 59 0.91 -5.08 -1.89
CA GLU A 59 1.30 -4.70 -3.25
C GLU A 59 2.13 -5.74 -4.00
N ILE A 60 2.84 -6.63 -3.29
CA ILE A 60 3.70 -7.65 -3.88
C ILE A 60 3.15 -9.04 -3.54
N PRO A 61 2.12 -9.53 -4.26
CA PRO A 61 1.56 -10.87 -4.04
C PRO A 61 2.58 -11.99 -4.29
N LEU A 62 3.68 -11.71 -4.99
CA LEU A 62 4.80 -12.63 -5.18
C LEU A 62 5.48 -13.04 -3.86
N LEU A 63 5.50 -12.14 -2.85
CA LEU A 63 6.03 -12.47 -1.53
C LEU A 63 5.18 -13.50 -0.80
N LEU A 64 3.85 -13.51 -1.01
CA LEU A 64 2.96 -14.52 -0.45
C LEU A 64 3.24 -15.93 -0.99
N ARG A 65 3.82 -16.03 -2.18
CA ARG A 65 4.16 -17.31 -2.82
C ARG A 65 5.52 -17.86 -2.40
N ILE A 66 6.49 -16.97 -2.11
CA ILE A 66 7.85 -17.36 -1.69
C ILE A 66 7.89 -17.66 -0.20
N CYS A 67 7.14 -16.91 0.61
CA CYS A 67 7.03 -17.18 2.03
C CYS A 67 6.09 -18.37 2.26
N PRO A 68 6.51 -19.45 2.98
CA PRO A 68 5.61 -20.51 3.40
C PRO A 68 4.65 -19.96 4.45
N THR A 69 3.58 -19.31 3.98
CA THR A 69 2.60 -18.67 4.85
C THR A 69 1.52 -19.67 5.25
N SER A 70 0.97 -19.49 6.46
CA SER A 70 -0.12 -20.34 6.95
C SER A 70 -1.37 -20.13 6.09
N SER A 71 -2.18 -21.17 5.89
CA SER A 71 -3.48 -21.09 5.20
C SER A 71 -4.43 -20.01 5.78
N LYS A 72 -4.29 -19.70 7.07
CA LYS A 72 -5.00 -18.59 7.73
C LYS A 72 -4.54 -17.22 7.21
N PHE A 73 -3.23 -17.08 6.96
CA PHE A 73 -2.64 -15.85 6.42
C PHE A 73 -3.02 -15.66 4.95
N ASP A 74 -3.02 -16.72 4.15
CA ASP A 74 -3.49 -16.64 2.76
C ASP A 74 -4.96 -16.21 2.68
N THR A 75 -5.81 -16.78 3.53
CA THR A 75 -7.23 -16.41 3.60
C THR A 75 -7.43 -14.96 4.04
N PHE A 76 -6.59 -14.48 4.96
CA PHE A 76 -6.56 -13.08 5.37
C PHE A 76 -6.13 -12.17 4.21
N MET A 77 -5.06 -12.54 3.50
CA MET A 77 -4.54 -11.76 2.37
C MET A 77 -5.51 -11.71 1.18
N ARG A 78 -6.30 -12.77 0.95
CA ARG A 78 -7.38 -12.78 -0.05
C ARG A 78 -8.43 -11.71 0.20
N ARG A 79 -8.66 -11.27 1.44
CA ARG A 79 -9.58 -10.15 1.73
C ARG A 79 -9.09 -8.83 1.13
N PHE A 80 -7.78 -8.68 0.94
CA PHE A 80 -7.13 -7.51 0.34
C PHE A 80 -7.00 -7.58 -1.19
N ALA A 81 -7.58 -8.60 -1.82
CA ALA A 81 -7.60 -8.70 -3.28
C ALA A 81 -8.55 -7.67 -3.92
N THR A 82 -9.54 -7.17 -3.17
CA THR A 82 -10.51 -6.19 -3.71
C THR A 82 -9.99 -4.76 -3.62
N ASN A 83 -10.25 -3.97 -4.67
CA ASN A 83 -9.86 -2.56 -4.70
C ASN A 83 -10.52 -1.73 -3.58
N TRP A 84 -11.73 -2.11 -3.16
CA TRP A 84 -12.41 -1.50 -2.00
C TRP A 84 -11.64 -1.71 -0.69
N MET A 85 -11.16 -2.92 -0.43
CA MET A 85 -10.42 -3.22 0.79
C MET A 85 -9.05 -2.54 0.80
N ARG A 86 -8.38 -2.48 -0.36
CA ARG A 86 -7.12 -1.73 -0.52
C ARG A 86 -7.33 -0.25 -0.23
N ALA A 87 -8.34 0.37 -0.85
CA ALA A 87 -8.68 1.76 -0.60
C ALA A 87 -8.92 2.03 0.90
N GLY A 88 -9.66 1.14 1.58
CA GLY A 88 -9.92 1.23 3.01
C GLY A 88 -8.64 1.21 3.86
N ILE A 89 -7.72 0.30 3.58
CA ILE A 89 -6.47 0.18 4.36
C ILE A 89 -5.56 1.37 4.15
N TYR A 90 -5.37 1.81 2.91
CA TYR A 90 -4.61 3.02 2.61
C TYR A 90 -5.24 4.26 3.26
N ALA A 91 -6.57 4.35 3.30
CA ALA A 91 -7.27 5.43 3.98
C ALA A 91 -7.05 5.38 5.50
N VAL A 92 -7.17 4.22 6.15
CA VAL A 92 -6.93 4.07 7.60
C VAL A 92 -5.49 4.42 7.96
N MET A 93 -4.51 3.89 7.22
CA MET A 93 -3.10 4.20 7.44
C MET A 93 -2.83 5.69 7.19
N GLY A 94 -3.43 6.28 6.16
CA GLY A 94 -3.35 7.71 5.88
C GLY A 94 -3.92 8.56 7.02
N ILE A 95 -5.11 8.24 7.53
CA ILE A 95 -5.75 8.95 8.65
C ILE A 95 -4.86 8.90 9.90
N ILE A 96 -4.29 7.73 10.22
CA ILE A 96 -3.35 7.60 11.36
C ILE A 96 -2.17 8.57 11.22
N GLN A 97 -1.64 8.74 10.00
CA GLN A 97 -0.55 9.70 9.77
C GLN A 97 -1.03 11.15 9.74
N TRP A 98 -2.25 11.44 9.29
CA TRP A 98 -2.83 12.78 9.42
C TRP A 98 -3.01 13.19 10.89
N LEU A 99 -3.33 12.24 11.77
CA LEU A 99 -3.42 12.49 13.22
C LEU A 99 -2.06 12.85 13.83
N SER A 100 -0.93 12.50 13.21
CA SER A 100 0.39 12.87 13.73
C SER A 100 0.62 14.39 13.71
N ILE A 101 -0.07 15.12 12.82
CA ILE A 101 0.03 16.59 12.70
C ILE A 101 -0.50 17.30 13.94
N ILE A 102 -1.44 16.68 14.65
CA ILE A 102 -2.00 17.23 15.90
C ILE A 102 -0.90 17.35 16.96
N ALA A 103 0.08 16.43 16.95
CA ALA A 103 1.23 16.49 17.84
C ALA A 103 2.25 17.52 17.34
N ASP A 104 2.76 17.34 16.11
CA ASP A 104 3.69 18.26 15.49
C ASP A 104 3.69 18.12 13.95
N PRO A 105 3.86 19.22 13.18
CA PRO A 105 4.01 19.15 11.74
C PRO A 105 5.42 18.64 11.38
N THR A 106 5.53 17.34 11.09
CA THR A 106 6.80 16.70 10.69
C THR A 106 6.77 16.17 9.26
N SER A 107 7.87 15.54 8.82
CA SER A 107 7.94 14.92 7.49
C SER A 107 6.99 13.72 7.30
N LEU A 108 6.32 13.23 8.36
CA LEU A 108 5.24 12.24 8.28
C LEU A 108 4.07 12.70 7.40
N ILE A 109 3.91 14.01 7.19
CA ILE A 109 2.92 14.59 6.27
C ILE A 109 3.11 14.06 4.84
N ALA A 110 4.35 13.87 4.39
CA ALA A 110 4.61 13.34 3.05
C ALA A 110 4.07 11.91 2.91
N ALA A 111 4.21 11.07 3.96
CA ALA A 111 3.60 9.74 3.98
C ALA A 111 2.06 9.82 4.00
N ALA A 112 1.48 10.72 4.81
CA ALA A 112 0.03 10.91 4.87
C ALA A 112 -0.58 11.29 3.50
N ILE A 113 0.07 12.19 2.76
CA ILE A 113 -0.34 12.60 1.41
C ILE A 113 -0.24 11.42 0.43
N MET A 114 0.86 10.68 0.42
CA MET A 114 1.03 9.57 -0.51
C MET A 114 0.06 8.41 -0.22
N LEU A 115 -0.16 8.09 1.06
CA LEU A 115 -1.12 7.06 1.49
C LEU A 115 -2.55 7.44 1.09
N THR A 116 -2.93 8.71 1.25
CA THR A 116 -4.26 9.18 0.83
C THR A 116 -4.41 9.21 -0.69
N LEU A 117 -3.36 9.57 -1.43
CA LEU A 117 -3.37 9.49 -2.89
C LEU A 117 -3.54 8.05 -3.39
N ALA A 118 -2.85 7.08 -2.78
CA ALA A 118 -3.04 5.66 -3.06
C ALA A 118 -4.48 5.21 -2.74
N ALA A 119 -5.05 5.65 -1.62
CA ALA A 119 -6.44 5.36 -1.26
C ALA A 119 -7.43 5.88 -2.32
N VAL A 120 -7.21 7.10 -2.83
CA VAL A 120 -8.03 7.70 -3.89
C VAL A 120 -7.92 6.91 -5.19
N PHE A 121 -6.71 6.51 -5.62
CA PHE A 121 -6.56 5.70 -6.83
C PHE A 121 -7.26 4.35 -6.73
N TYR A 122 -7.15 3.68 -5.58
CA TYR A 122 -7.87 2.43 -5.35
C TYR A 122 -9.39 2.61 -5.24
N ALA A 123 -9.85 3.70 -4.63
CA ALA A 123 -11.27 4.02 -4.57
C ALA A 123 -11.83 4.32 -5.98
N LEU A 124 -11.11 5.08 -6.80
CA LEU A 124 -11.50 5.36 -8.18
C LEU A 124 -11.52 4.09 -9.04
N ALA A 125 -10.57 3.19 -8.85
CA ALA A 125 -10.57 1.88 -9.51
C ALA A 125 -11.79 1.04 -9.09
N ALA A 126 -12.15 1.07 -7.80
CA ALA A 126 -13.29 0.37 -7.25
C ALA A 126 -14.64 0.94 -7.75
N VAL A 127 -14.79 2.26 -7.77
CA VAL A 127 -15.98 2.95 -8.30
C VAL A 127 -16.16 2.72 -9.80
N LYS A 128 -15.05 2.65 -10.55
CA LYS A 128 -15.07 2.32 -11.99
C LYS A 128 -15.28 0.84 -12.29
N GLY A 129 -15.43 -0.01 -11.27
CA GLY A 129 -15.58 -1.46 -11.45
C GLY A 129 -14.38 -2.12 -12.11
N GLN A 130 -13.21 -1.47 -12.08
CA GLN A 130 -11.98 -2.06 -12.63
C GLN A 130 -11.55 -3.18 -11.69
N GLY A 131 -11.38 -4.40 -12.22
CA GLY A 131 -10.76 -5.49 -11.47
C GLY A 131 -9.32 -5.13 -11.10
N PHE A 132 -8.80 -5.69 -10.00
CA PHE A 132 -7.41 -5.50 -9.64
C PHE A 132 -6.52 -6.07 -10.75
N VAL A 133 -5.81 -5.19 -11.46
CA VAL A 133 -4.83 -5.57 -12.47
C VAL A 133 -3.47 -5.20 -11.91
N GLY A 134 -2.77 -6.22 -11.39
CA GLY A 134 -1.42 -6.06 -10.90
C GLY A 134 -0.41 -5.93 -12.04
N SER A 135 0.60 -5.08 -11.86
CA SER A 135 1.76 -4.97 -12.75
C SER A 135 2.45 -6.32 -12.92
N LYS A 136 2.89 -6.62 -14.15
CA LYS A 136 3.56 -7.89 -14.47
C LYS A 136 4.91 -8.02 -13.78
N THR A 137 5.57 -6.89 -13.49
CA THR A 137 6.86 -6.86 -12.81
C THR A 137 6.74 -7.22 -11.32
N LEU A 138 5.56 -7.02 -10.73
CA LEU A 138 5.24 -7.32 -9.33
C LEU A 138 4.47 -8.65 -9.15
N GLY A 139 4.36 -9.46 -10.21
CA GLY A 139 3.75 -10.79 -10.18
C GLY A 139 2.28 -10.88 -10.65
N GLY A 140 1.76 -9.85 -11.32
CA GLY A 140 0.34 -9.76 -11.72
C GLY A 140 -0.14 -10.74 -12.80
N GLN A 141 0.73 -11.19 -13.72
CA GLN A 141 0.38 -12.23 -14.70
C GLN A 141 0.93 -13.59 -14.27
N GLY A 142 0.04 -14.44 -13.74
CA GLY A 142 0.33 -15.83 -13.37
C GLY A 142 -0.09 -16.21 -11.95
N VAL A 143 -0.19 -15.24 -11.03
CA VAL A 143 -0.62 -15.48 -9.64
C VAL A 143 -2.08 -15.10 -9.41
N ALA A 144 -2.57 -14.01 -10.02
CA ALA A 144 -3.96 -13.55 -9.85
C ALA A 144 -5.01 -14.42 -10.57
N GLN A 145 -4.64 -15.19 -11.60
CA GLN A 145 -5.56 -16.07 -12.35
C GLN A 145 -5.66 -17.51 -11.80
N MET A 146 -4.86 -17.88 -10.80
CA MET A 146 -4.95 -19.22 -10.17
C MET A 146 -5.58 -19.18 -8.77
N ILE A 147 -6.14 -18.04 -8.36
CA ILE A 147 -6.91 -17.87 -7.12
C ILE A 147 -8.43 -17.89 -7.42
N ILE A 148 -8.83 -18.52 -8.52
CA ILE A 148 -10.23 -18.92 -8.78
C ILE A 148 -10.40 -20.31 -8.17
#